data_AF-A0A5K1EP31-F1
#
_entry.id   AF-A0A5K1EP31-F1
#
_cell.length_a   1.000
_cell.length_b   1.000
_cell.length_c   1.000
_cell.angle_alpha   90.00
_cell.angle_beta   90.00
_cell.angle_gamma   90.00
#
_symmetry.space_group_name_H-M   'P 1'
#
loop_
_entity.id
_entity.type
_entity.pdbx_description
1 polymer ?
#
loop_
_entity_poly.entity_id
_entity_poly.type
_entity_poly.pdbx_seq_one_letter_code
_entity_poly.pdbx_strand_id
1 'polypeptide(L)'
;MAAPKKARASRNKELIKGVGRLSRSKVYHKRGLWAIKAKHGGAFPTQKPSEKPTEAKAAEKPPKYYPADDVPRPIPRNRKPKPTKL
;
A
#
# COMPACT_ATOMS: atom_id res chain seq x y z
N MET A 1 -5.65 3.92 -25.79
CA MET A 1 -5.68 4.52 -24.43
C MET A 1 -6.55 3.63 -23.53
N ALA A 2 -5.96 2.92 -22.56
CA ALA A 2 -6.73 2.03 -21.68
C ALA A 2 -7.51 2.84 -20.64
N ALA A 3 -8.81 2.56 -20.49
CA ALA A 3 -9.68 3.25 -19.54
C ALA A 3 -9.19 3.09 -18.07
N PRO A 4 -9.35 4.12 -17.21
CA PRO A 4 -8.90 4.04 -15.82
C PRO A 4 -9.68 2.95 -15.07
N LYS A 5 -8.96 1.96 -14.54
CA LYS A 5 -9.56 0.92 -13.68
C LYS A 5 -10.10 1.59 -12.42
N LYS A 6 -11.43 1.60 -12.26
CA LYS A 6 -12.09 2.05 -11.03
C LYS A 6 -11.45 1.35 -9.82
N ALA A 7 -11.10 2.11 -8.79
CA ALA A 7 -10.56 1.57 -7.55
C ALA A 7 -11.52 0.50 -7.01
N ARG A 8 -11.01 -0.71 -6.76
CA ARG A 8 -11.85 -1.81 -6.27
C ARG A 8 -12.29 -1.50 -4.84
N ALA A 9 -13.57 -1.17 -4.67
CA ALA A 9 -14.18 -1.04 -3.35
C ALA A 9 -14.00 -2.33 -2.54
N SER A 10 -13.92 -2.21 -1.22
CA SER A 10 -13.79 -3.37 -0.35
C SER A 10 -15.02 -4.28 -0.47
N ARG A 11 -14.81 -5.60 -0.49
CA ARG A 11 -15.91 -6.58 -0.48
C ARG A 11 -16.63 -6.66 0.89
N ASN A 12 -16.15 -5.89 1.88
CA ASN A 12 -16.71 -5.77 3.23
C ASN A 12 -17.10 -4.31 3.48
N LYS A 13 -18.40 -4.00 3.44
CA LYS A 13 -18.91 -2.66 3.71
C LYS A 13 -18.64 -2.29 5.17
N GLU A 14 -18.43 -1.00 5.44
CA GLU A 14 -18.26 -0.48 6.79
C GLU A 14 -19.60 -0.53 7.55
N LEU A 15 -19.54 -0.94 8.81
CA LEU A 15 -20.66 -0.84 9.76
C LEU A 15 -20.63 0.54 10.45
N ILE A 16 -19.45 0.88 10.95
CA ILE A 16 -19.07 2.19 11.49
C ILE A 16 -17.72 2.54 10.84
N LYS A 17 -17.37 3.82 10.77
CA LYS A 17 -16.10 4.27 10.20
C LYS A 17 -14.91 3.49 10.78
N GLY A 18 -14.19 2.78 9.90
CA GLY A 18 -13.03 1.96 10.28
C GLY A 18 -13.33 0.54 10.77
N VAL A 19 -14.60 0.18 10.95
CA VAL A 19 -15.03 -1.17 11.35
C VAL A 19 -15.87 -1.81 10.23
N GLY A 20 -15.38 -2.90 9.66
CA GLY A 20 -16.10 -3.67 8.64
C GLY A 20 -17.26 -4.47 9.23
N ARG A 21 -18.34 -4.66 8.47
CA ARG A 21 -19.54 -5.42 8.88
C ARG A 21 -19.29 -6.92 9.07
N LEU A 22 -18.44 -7.51 8.25
CA LEU A 22 -18.15 -8.95 8.25
C LEU A 22 -16.86 -9.25 9.02
N SER A 23 -16.87 -10.37 9.77
CA SER A 23 -15.68 -10.93 10.44
C SER A 23 -14.64 -11.45 9.44
N ARG A 24 -13.41 -11.62 9.92
CA ARG A 24 -12.23 -12.05 9.16
C ARG A 24 -12.42 -13.41 8.49
N SER A 25 -13.03 -14.39 9.16
CA SER A 25 -13.32 -15.71 8.59
C SER A 25 -14.29 -15.63 7.41
N LYS A 26 -15.38 -14.87 7.54
CA LYS A 26 -16.34 -14.67 6.45
C LYS A 26 -15.72 -13.95 5.25
N VAL A 27 -14.87 -12.96 5.51
CA VAL A 27 -14.11 -12.26 4.45
C VAL A 27 -13.09 -13.19 3.78
N TYR A 28 -12.44 -14.07 4.54
CA TYR A 28 -11.47 -15.04 4.03
C TYR A 28 -12.07 -15.95 2.95
N HIS A 29 -13.26 -16.49 3.21
CA HIS A 29 -13.99 -17.30 2.23
C HIS A 29 -14.52 -16.46 1.07
N LYS A 30 -15.12 -15.29 1.36
CA LYS A 30 -15.68 -14.39 0.33
C LYS A 30 -14.63 -13.86 -0.65
N ARG A 31 -13.36 -13.71 -0.22
CA ARG A 31 -12.26 -13.28 -1.09
C ARG A 31 -11.64 -14.42 -1.91
N GLY A 32 -12.01 -15.67 -1.65
CA GLY A 32 -11.41 -16.84 -2.30
C GLY A 32 -9.96 -17.11 -1.87
N LEU A 33 -9.51 -16.50 -0.77
CA LEU A 33 -8.13 -16.66 -0.28
C LEU A 33 -7.83 -18.11 0.11
N TRP A 34 -8.84 -18.84 0.59
CA TRP A 34 -8.76 -20.26 0.87
C TRP A 34 -8.38 -21.09 -0.36
N ALA A 35 -8.96 -20.79 -1.52
CA ALA A 35 -8.67 -21.51 -2.76
C ALA A 35 -7.25 -21.22 -3.25
N ILE A 36 -6.78 -19.97 -3.11
CA ILE A 36 -5.39 -19.61 -3.43
C ILE A 36 -4.43 -20.34 -2.49
N LYS A 37 -4.71 -20.35 -1.18
CA LYS A 37 -3.89 -21.05 -0.19
C LYS A 37 -3.81 -22.56 -0.49
N ALA A 38 -4.93 -23.18 -0.83
CA ALA A 38 -4.97 -24.59 -1.21
C ALA A 38 -4.16 -24.87 -2.48
N LYS A 39 -4.27 -24.02 -3.51
CA LYS A 39 -3.50 -24.15 -4.77
C LYS A 39 -1.98 -24.05 -4.57
N HIS A 40 -1.52 -23.34 -3.55
CA HIS A 40 -0.09 -23.14 -3.27
C HIS A 40 0.39 -24.00 -2.08
N GLY A 41 -0.15 -25.21 -1.92
CA GLY A 41 0.34 -26.19 -0.95
C GLY A 41 0.15 -25.76 0.52
N GLY A 42 -0.86 -24.95 0.80
CA GLY A 42 -1.15 -24.46 2.15
C GLY A 42 -0.43 -23.15 2.53
N ALA A 43 0.42 -22.60 1.67
CA ALA A 43 1.05 -21.30 1.85
C ALA A 43 0.42 -20.23 0.96
N PHE A 44 0.50 -18.95 1.35
CA PHE A 44 0.18 -17.86 0.45
C PHE A 44 1.39 -17.52 -0.43
N PRO A 45 1.19 -17.05 -1.68
CA PRO A 45 2.28 -16.55 -2.49
C PRO A 45 3.00 -15.40 -1.77
N THR A 46 4.26 -15.63 -1.42
CA THR A 46 5.17 -14.58 -0.97
C THR A 46 5.81 -13.96 -2.20
N GLN A 47 5.51 -12.69 -2.47
CA GLN A 47 6.37 -11.92 -3.36
C GLN A 47 7.69 -11.72 -2.60
N LYS A 48 8.73 -12.48 -2.98
CA LYS A 48 10.10 -12.10 -2.62
C LYS A 48 10.28 -10.66 -3.10
N PRO A 49 10.92 -9.75 -2.33
CA PRO A 49 11.20 -8.42 -2.82
C PRO A 49 11.86 -8.55 -4.18
N SER A 50 11.14 -8.18 -5.23
CA SER A 50 11.63 -8.26 -6.59
C SER A 50 12.90 -7.44 -6.65
N GLU A 51 13.96 -8.06 -7.15
CA GLU A 51 15.24 -7.44 -7.43
C GLU A 51 15.04 -6.08 -8.09
N LYS A 52 15.68 -5.08 -7.47
CA LYS A 52 16.10 -3.78 -7.99
C LYS A 52 14.97 -2.86 -8.55
N PRO A 53 14.79 -1.66 -7.99
CA PRO A 53 14.04 -0.61 -8.66
C PRO A 53 14.61 -0.36 -10.07
N THR A 54 13.68 -0.20 -11.01
CA THR A 54 13.80 0.46 -12.32
C THR A 54 15.03 1.35 -12.47
N GLU A 55 15.77 1.11 -13.54
CA GLU A 55 16.73 1.99 -14.23
C GLU A 55 17.14 3.25 -13.45
N ALA A 56 18.40 3.25 -13.01
CA ALA A 56 19.02 4.42 -12.40
C ALA A 56 18.80 5.65 -13.30
N LYS A 57 18.04 6.61 -12.76
CA LYS A 57 17.88 7.95 -13.34
C LYS A 57 19.28 8.49 -13.68
N ALA A 58 19.44 9.07 -14.87
CA ALA A 58 20.71 9.63 -15.35
C ALA A 58 21.38 10.47 -14.24
N ALA A 59 22.69 10.28 -14.05
CA ALA A 59 23.45 10.88 -12.96
C ALA A 59 23.38 12.41 -13.02
N GLU A 60 22.52 12.99 -12.16
CA GLU A 60 22.48 14.42 -11.90
C GLU A 60 23.81 14.82 -11.23
N LYS A 61 24.50 15.85 -11.77
CA LYS A 61 25.78 16.33 -11.21
C LYS A 61 25.59 16.69 -9.73
N PRO A 62 26.49 16.28 -8.82
CA PRO A 62 26.35 16.62 -7.42
C PRO A 62 26.46 18.14 -7.22
N PRO A 63 25.73 18.71 -6.25
CA PRO A 63 25.85 20.13 -5.92
C PRO A 63 27.28 20.46 -5.49
N LYS A 64 27.77 21.64 -5.88
CA LYS A 64 29.14 22.11 -5.57
C LYS A 64 29.39 22.35 -4.07
N TYR A 65 28.33 22.57 -3.30
CA TYR A 65 28.37 22.86 -1.87
C TYR A 65 27.58 21.80 -1.10
N TYR A 66 28.16 21.28 -0.02
CA TYR A 66 27.45 20.37 0.87
C TYR A 66 26.42 21.14 1.69
N PRO A 67 25.19 20.62 1.89
CA PRO A 67 24.33 21.15 2.94
C PRO A 67 25.05 20.98 4.28
N ALA A 68 24.90 21.95 5.18
CA ALA A 68 25.42 21.83 6.54
C ALA A 68 24.92 20.53 7.18
N ASP A 69 25.82 19.80 7.84
CA ASP A 69 25.61 18.44 8.34
C ASP A 69 24.47 18.29 9.38
N ASP A 70 23.84 19.40 9.79
CA ASP A 70 22.98 19.50 10.96
C ASP A 70 21.48 19.77 10.65
N VAL A 71 20.99 19.42 9.46
CA VAL A 71 19.54 19.47 9.18
C VAL A 71 18.92 18.10 9.47
N PRO A 72 18.29 17.89 10.64
CA PRO A 72 17.66 16.61 10.95
C PRO A 72 16.52 16.33 9.96
N ARG A 73 16.50 15.10 9.42
CA ARG A 73 15.40 14.68 8.55
C ARG A 73 14.09 14.65 9.35
N PRO A 74 13.04 15.36 8.91
CA PRO A 74 11.76 15.34 9.59
C PRO A 74 11.15 13.93 9.55
N ILE A 75 10.52 13.53 10.66
CA ILE A 75 9.84 12.23 10.76
C ILE A 75 8.62 12.24 9.80
N PRO A 76 8.47 11.22 8.94
CA PRO A 76 7.36 11.17 7.99
C PRO A 76 6.02 11.06 8.72
N ARG A 77 5.13 12.04 8.50
CA ARG A 77 3.80 12.09 9.11
C ARG A 77 2.74 11.50 8.17
N ASN A 78 2.15 10.38 8.58
CA ASN A 78 1.10 9.69 7.82
C ASN A 78 -0.30 10.32 7.97
N ARG A 79 -0.48 11.25 8.92
CA ARG A 79 -1.79 11.88 9.21
C ARG A 79 -2.15 12.94 8.17
N LYS A 80 -3.29 12.76 7.49
CA LYS A 80 -3.95 13.80 6.69
C LYS A 80 -4.73 14.79 7.58
N PRO A 81 -4.84 16.07 7.19
CA PRO A 81 -5.69 17.04 7.92
C PRO A 81 -7.15 16.58 7.90
N LYS A 82 -7.86 16.84 9.01
CA LYS A 82 -9.29 16.48 9.15
C LYS A 82 -10.11 17.45 8.29
N PRO A 83 -11.16 16.99 7.58
CA PRO A 83 -12.06 17.88 6.86
C PRO A 83 -12.77 18.83 7.84
N THR A 84 -12.98 20.07 7.42
CA THR A 84 -13.77 21.06 8.17
C THR A 84 -15.25 20.65 8.16
N LYS A 85 -15.95 20.90 9.26
CA LYS A 85 -17.40 20.71 9.34
C LYS A 85 -18.07 21.90 8.62
N LEU A 86 -19.10 21.62 7.85
CA LEU A 86 -20.02 22.63 7.29
C LEU A 86 -21.27 22.67 8.18
#